data_AF-A0A2L0F9I4-F1
#
_entry.id   AF-A0A2L0F9I4-F1
#
_cell.length_a   1.000
_cell.length_b   1.000
_cell.length_c   1.000
_cell.angle_alpha   90.00
_cell.angle_beta   90.00
_cell.angle_gamma   90.00
#
_symmetry.space_group_name_H-M   'P 1'
#
loop_
_entity.id
_entity.type
_entity.pdbx_description
1 polymer ?
#
loop_
_entity_poly.entity_id
_entity_poly.type
_entity_poly.pdbx_seq_one_letter_code
_entity_poly.pdbx_strand_id
1 'polypeptide(L)' 'MASEEHEDNTIYKVVVNHEEQYSIWPEYRENPLGWRDAGKTGTKAECLDHIKEVWTDMRPLSLRKQMEEGERS' A
#
# COMPACT_ATOMS: atom_id res chain seq x y z
N MET A 1 -3.30 3.81 26.88
CA MET A 1 -3.29 4.91 25.89
C MET A 1 -4.28 4.53 24.82
N ALA A 2 -5.30 5.36 24.60
CA ALA A 2 -6.46 5.06 23.76
C ALA A 2 -6.05 5.00 22.28
N SER A 3 -5.95 3.80 21.72
CA SER A 3 -6.17 3.64 20.29
C SER A 3 -7.67 3.61 20.10
N GLU A 4 -8.26 4.79 19.98
CA GLU A 4 -9.69 4.94 19.69
C GLU A 4 -10.01 4.19 18.41
N GLU A 5 -10.65 3.04 18.58
CA GLU A 5 -11.34 2.27 17.55
C GLU A 5 -12.57 3.08 17.11
N HIS A 6 -12.34 4.24 16.49
CA HIS A 6 -13.38 4.89 15.74
C HIS A 6 -13.68 3.95 14.57
N GLU A 7 -14.89 3.38 14.61
CA GLU A 7 -15.49 2.61 13.52
C GLU A 7 -15.72 3.57 12.34
N ASP A 8 -14.63 3.93 11.69
CA ASP A 8 -14.58 4.72 10.47
C ASP A 8 -15.26 3.89 9.39
N ASN A 9 -16.57 4.09 9.26
CA ASN A 9 -17.40 3.58 8.16
C ASN A 9 -17.00 4.19 6.80
N THR A 10 -15.97 5.03 6.80
CA THR A 10 -15.32 5.56 5.61
C THR A 10 -14.73 4.42 4.79
N ILE A 11 -15.14 4.32 3.53
CA ILE A 11 -14.53 3.41 2.57
C ILE A 11 -13.21 4.01 2.08
N TYR A 12 -12.16 3.20 2.17
CA TYR A 12 -10.84 3.49 1.67
C TYR A 12 -10.56 2.62 0.45
N LYS A 13 -9.61 3.07 -0.35
CA LYS A 13 -9.03 2.33 -1.47
C LYS A 13 -7.53 2.29 -1.31
N VAL A 14 -6.94 1.17 -1.71
CA VAL A 14 -5.49 1.00 -1.74
C VAL A 14 -4.97 1.69 -2.98
N VAL A 15 -3.98 2.56 -2.79
CA VAL A 15 -3.30 3.29 -3.85
C VAL A 15 -1.82 2.92 -3.84
N VAL A 16 -1.22 2.92 -5.02
CA VAL A 16 0.20 2.65 -5.22
C VAL A 16 0.81 3.76 -6.06
N ASN A 17 2.02 4.18 -5.71
CA ASN A 17 2.76 5.18 -6.49
C ASN A 17 3.70 4.51 -7.53
N HIS A 18 4.53 5.32 -8.17
CA HIS A 18 5.53 4.86 -9.14
C HIS A 18 6.73 4.16 -8.48
N GLU A 19 6.92 4.30 -7.18
CA GLU A 19 7.97 3.65 -6.38
C GLU A 19 7.47 2.34 -5.73
N GLU A 20 6.30 1.84 -6.13
CA GLU A 20 5.64 0.65 -5.57
C GLU A 20 5.37 0.75 -4.05
N GLN A 21 5.19 1.98 -3.55
CA GLN A 21 4.76 2.23 -2.18
C GLN A 21 3.23 2.19 -2.10
N TYR A 22 2.73 1.40 -1.16
CA TYR A 22 1.30 1.24 -0.92
C TYR A 22 0.82 2.17 0.19
N SER A 23 -0.35 2.76 -0.01
CA SER A 23 -1.03 3.56 1.01
C SER A 23 -2.55 3.39 0.88
N ILE A 24 -3.30 3.86 1.87
CA ILE A 24 -4.76 3.93 1.81
C ILE A 24 -5.18 5.37 1.53
N TRP A 25 -6.17 5.53 0.66
CA TRP A 25 -6.77 6.82 0.32
C TRP A 25 -8.29 6.73 0.44
N PRO A 26 -9.00 7.79 0.87
CA PRO A 26 -10.46 7.74 0.92
C PRO A 26 -11.07 7.55 -0.47
N GLU A 27 -12.02 6.62 -0.63
CA GLU A 27 -12.59 6.28 -1.94
C GLU A 27 -13.31 7.46 -2.61
N TYR A 28 -13.96 8.29 -1.79
CA TYR A 28 -14.69 9.48 -2.24
C TYR A 28 -13.79 10.62 -2.74
N ARG A 29 -12.45 10.49 -2.62
CA ARG A 29 -11.48 11.48 -3.12
C ARG A 29 -10.79 10.98 -4.37
N GLU A 30 -10.58 11.90 -5.30
CA GLU A 30 -9.69 11.66 -6.44
C GLU A 30 -8.25 11.39 -5.97
N ASN A 31 -7.52 10.60 -6.76
CA ASN A 31 -6.15 10.25 -6.44
C ASN A 31 -5.22 11.45 -6.66
N PRO A 32 -4.22 11.65 -5.78
CA PRO A 32 -3.16 12.60 -6.05
C PRO A 32 -2.39 12.23 -7.32
N LEU A 33 -1.79 13.23 -7.96
CA LEU A 33 -0.92 13.02 -9.12
C LEU A 33 0.20 12.02 -8.78
N GLY A 34 0.38 11.02 -9.67
CA GLY A 34 1.39 9.97 -9.50
C GLY A 34 0.97 8.78 -8.63
N TRP A 35 -0.25 8.80 -8.09
CA TRP A 35 -0.87 7.65 -7.42
C TRP A 35 -1.94 7.02 -8.30
N ARG A 36 -2.06 5.70 -8.24
CA ARG A 36 -3.07 4.92 -8.97
C ARG A 36 -3.72 3.92 -8.04
N ASP A 37 -4.96 3.53 -8.34
CA ASP A 37 -5.67 2.52 -7.56
C ASP A 37 -5.00 1.15 -7.73
N ALA A 38 -4.78 0.45 -6.63
CA ALA A 38 -4.20 -0.89 -6.59
C ALA A 38 -5.26 -2.01 -6.72
N GLY A 39 -6.54 -1.64 -6.86
CA GLY A 39 -7.64 -2.59 -7.11
C GLY A 39 -8.32 -3.16 -5.86
N LYS A 40 -7.98 -2.69 -4.65
CA LYS A 40 -8.65 -3.06 -3.39
C LYS A 40 -9.35 -1.83 -2.81
N THR A 41 -10.63 -1.97 -2.46
CA THR A 41 -11.40 -1.00 -1.67
C THR A 41 -12.10 -1.70 -0.51
N GLY A 42 -12.43 -0.97 0.55
CA GLY A 42 -13.06 -1.53 1.74
C GLY A 42 -12.83 -0.66 2.97
N THR A 43 -13.02 -1.26 4.14
CA THR A 43 -12.71 -0.59 5.40
C THR A 43 -11.21 -0.33 5.55
N LYS A 44 -10.84 0.61 6.43
CA LYS A 44 -9.44 0.87 6.77
C LYS A 44 -8.67 -0.41 7.14
N ALA A 45 -9.30 -1.29 7.92
CA ALA A 45 -8.71 -2.55 8.34
C ALA A 45 -8.45 -3.49 7.15
N GLU A 46 -9.45 -3.71 6.28
CA GLU A 46 -9.32 -4.56 5.09
C GLU A 46 -8.27 -4.05 4.10
N CYS A 47 -8.20 -2.73 3.89
CA CYS A 47 -7.20 -2.14 3.01
C CYS A 47 -5.79 -2.30 3.59
N LEU A 48 -5.60 -2.08 4.90
CA LEU A 48 -4.31 -2.26 5.55
C LEU A 48 -3.87 -3.72 5.59
N ASP A 49 -4.80 -4.65 5.79
CA ASP A 49 -4.53 -6.09 5.75
C ASP A 49 -4.05 -6.51 4.36
N HIS A 50 -4.78 -6.08 3.32
CA HIS A 50 -4.36 -6.30 1.93
C HIS A 50 -2.97 -5.71 1.65
N ILE A 51 -2.67 -4.51 2.13
CA ILE A 51 -1.33 -3.91 1.99
C ILE A 51 -0.27 -4.80 2.63
N LYS A 52 -0.51 -5.36 3.83
CA LYS A 52 0.43 -6.29 4.47
C LYS A 52 0.62 -7.58 3.67
N GLU A 53 -0.44 -8.08 3.05
CA GLU A 53 -0.39 -9.28 2.21
C GLU A 53 0.35 -9.04 0.89
N VAL A 54 0.17 -7.90 0.23
CA VAL A 54 0.81 -7.62 -1.07
C VAL A 54 2.21 -7.01 -0.90
N TRP A 55 2.42 -6.20 0.13
CA TRP A 55 3.70 -5.58 0.46
C TRP A 55 4.55 -6.52 1.33
N THR A 56 4.67 -7.76 0.89
CA THR A 56 5.45 -8.82 1.54
C THR A 56 6.95 -8.55 1.58
N ASP A 57 7.43 -7.71 0.66
CA ASP A 57 8.82 -7.33 0.55
C ASP A 57 8.95 -5.82 0.70
N MET A 58 9.19 -5.37 1.94
CA MET A 58 9.45 -3.97 2.26
C MET A 58 10.85 -3.51 1.82
N ARG A 59 11.65 -4.37 1.16
CA ARG A 59 12.94 -3.93 0.62
C ARG A 59 12.69 -3.06 -0.61
N PRO A 60 13.32 -1.87 -0.69
CA PRO A 60 13.23 -1.06 -1.90
C PRO A 60 13.72 -1.87 -3.10
N LEU A 61 13.04 -1.73 -4.25
CA LEU A 61 13.35 -2.44 -5.51
C LEU A 61 14.83 -2.38 -5.90
N SER A 62 15.49 -1.26 -5.58
CA SER A 62 16.93 -1.06 -5.81
C SER A 62 17.81 -2.10 -5.10
N LEU A 63 17.40 -2.55 -3.91
CA LEU A 63 18.12 -3.56 -3.13
C LEU A 63 17.88 -4.96 -3.70
N ARG A 64 16.67 -5.23 -4.22
CA ARG A 64 16.34 -6.49 -4.89
C ARG A 64 17.13 -6.67 -6.19
N LYS A 65 17.24 -5.61 -7.00
CA LYS A 65 18.05 -5.63 -8.24
C LYS A 65 19.54 -5.88 -7.97
N GLN A 66 20.09 -5.34 -6.89
CA GLN A 66 21.50 -5.60 -6.52
C GLN A 66 21.75 -7.05 -6.09
N MET A 67 20.78 -7.71 -5.43
CA MET A 67 20.95 -9.10 -5.00
C MET A 67 20.81 -10.10 -6.16
N GLU A 68 19.87 -9.87 -7.09
CA GLU A 68 19.72 -10.70 -8.31
C GLU A 68 20.95 -10.65 -9.24
N GLU A 69 21.72 -9.55 -9.19
CA GLU A 69 22.96 -9.40 -9.97
C GLU A 69 24.17 -10.04 -9.27
N GLY A 70 24.17 -10.10 -7.93
CA GLY A 70 25.23 -10.74 -7.13
C GLY A 70 25.13 -12.27 -7.04
N GLU A 71 23.96 -12.87 -7.24
CA GLU A 71 23.79 -14.34 -7.26
C GLU A 71 24.18 -14.98 -8.60
N ARG A 72 24.51 -14.17 -9.61
CA ARG A 72 24.88 -14.63 -10.96
C ARG A 72 26.39 -14.53 -11.29
N SER A 73 27.20 -14.05 -10.34
CA SER A 73 28.66 -13.88 -10.49
C SER A 73 29.46 -14.92 -9.72
#